data_AF-A0A6M1DJV9-F1
#
_entry.id   AF-A0A6M1DJV9-F1
#
_cell.length_a   1.000
_cell.length_b   1.000
_cell.length_c   1.000
_cell.angle_alpha   90.00
_cell.angle_beta   90.00
_cell.angle_gamma   90.00
#
_symmetry.space_group_name_H-M   'P 1'
#
loop_
_entity.id
_entity.type
_entity.pdbx_description
1 polymer ?
#
loop_
_entity_poly.entity_id
_entity_poly.type
_entity_poly.pdbx_seq_one_letter_code
_entity_poly.pdbx_strand_id
1 'polypeptide(L)'
;MMKQQKRPSWHLKLAGAGALFAAALSLLSCQNDADKPWIQPQTPPPVSRNDLTNYGDPNLSRLAHRLRDPSARVHIVQIGDSHTAADFFSGTLRDKFQARYGNAGIGFVPPSIIAGQRTANFVFTEPKKQWSFLT
;
A
#
# COMPACT_ATOMS: atom_id res chain seq x y z
N MET A 1 -68.99 57.61 -24.26
CA MET A 1 -68.93 56.59 -23.20
C MET A 1 -68.50 55.26 -23.81
N MET A 2 -67.25 54.84 -23.56
CA MET A 2 -66.76 53.48 -23.83
C MET A 2 -66.02 53.03 -22.58
N LYS A 3 -66.47 51.95 -21.94
CA LYS A 3 -65.86 51.40 -20.73
C LYS A 3 -64.53 50.74 -21.10
N GLN A 4 -63.43 51.23 -20.52
CA GLN A 4 -62.14 50.54 -20.59
C GLN A 4 -62.17 49.27 -19.73
N GLN A 5 -61.86 48.14 -20.36
CA GLN A 5 -61.72 46.84 -19.70
C GLN A 5 -60.23 46.56 -19.45
N LYS A 6 -59.80 46.71 -18.19
CA LYS A 6 -58.44 46.32 -17.74
C LYS A 6 -58.33 44.80 -17.71
N ARG A 7 -57.33 44.24 -18.41
CA ARG A 7 -56.96 42.82 -18.32
C ARG A 7 -55.99 42.61 -17.14
N PRO A 8 -56.16 41.57 -16.31
CA PRO A 8 -55.28 41.33 -15.16
C PRO A 8 -53.96 40.70 -15.59
N SER A 9 -52.84 41.29 -15.16
CA SER A 9 -51.49 40.74 -15.37
C SER A 9 -51.18 39.71 -14.29
N TRP A 10 -51.67 38.47 -14.44
CA TRP A 10 -51.36 37.38 -13.51
C TRP A 10 -50.38 36.33 -14.04
N HIS A 11 -49.98 36.41 -15.31
CA HIS A 11 -49.08 35.40 -15.89
C HIS A 11 -47.59 35.67 -15.68
N LEU A 12 -47.20 36.84 -15.14
CA LEU A 12 -45.78 37.21 -15.03
C LEU A 12 -45.13 36.98 -13.65
N LYS A 13 -45.79 36.29 -12.71
CA LYS A 13 -45.18 35.96 -11.40
C LYS A 13 -44.98 34.47 -11.12
N LEU A 14 -45.45 33.57 -11.98
CA LEU A 14 -45.30 32.12 -11.78
C LEU A 14 -44.08 31.51 -12.51
N ALA A 15 -43.51 32.21 -13.50
CA ALA A 15 -42.35 31.70 -14.23
C ALA A 15 -41.02 31.79 -13.44
N GLY A 16 -40.90 32.73 -12.49
CA GLY A 16 -39.66 32.91 -11.71
C GLY A 16 -39.48 31.91 -10.56
N ALA A 17 -40.57 31.49 -9.92
CA ALA A 17 -40.51 30.60 -8.76
C ALA A 17 -40.28 29.13 -9.15
N GLY A 18 -40.80 28.68 -10.31
CA GLY A 18 -40.64 27.30 -10.78
C GLY A 18 -39.22 26.96 -11.24
N ALA A 19 -38.53 27.90 -11.91
CA ALA A 19 -37.18 27.69 -12.41
C ALA A 19 -36.14 27.58 -11.27
N LEU A 20 -36.31 28.36 -10.19
CA LEU A 20 -35.42 28.30 -9.02
C LEU A 20 -35.65 27.04 -8.18
N PHE A 21 -36.88 26.56 -8.07
CA PHE A 21 -37.18 25.31 -7.35
C PHE A 21 -36.65 24.08 -8.10
N ALA A 22 -36.77 24.04 -9.42
CA ALA A 22 -36.22 22.95 -10.24
C ALA A 22 -34.67 22.91 -10.18
N ALA A 23 -34.01 24.08 -10.22
CA ALA A 23 -32.55 24.19 -10.09
C ALA A 23 -32.04 23.74 -8.71
N ALA A 24 -32.80 24.01 -7.65
CA ALA A 24 -32.48 23.55 -6.29
C ALA A 24 -32.65 22.03 -6.12
N LEU A 25 -33.66 21.41 -6.75
CA LEU A 25 -33.83 19.96 -6.72
C LEU A 25 -32.74 19.22 -7.53
N SER A 26 -32.20 19.81 -8.59
CA SER A 26 -31.06 19.22 -9.33
C SER A 26 -29.74 19.24 -8.55
N LEU A 27 -29.58 20.12 -7.56
CA LEU A 27 -28.40 20.13 -6.69
C LEU A 27 -28.48 19.09 -5.56
N LEU A 28 -29.67 18.56 -5.24
CA LEU A 28 -29.87 17.53 -4.22
C LEU A 28 -29.77 16.10 -4.77
N SER A 29 -29.66 15.92 -6.09
CA SER A 29 -29.68 14.61 -6.76
C SER A 29 -28.30 14.02 -7.06
N CYS A 30 -27.25 14.47 -6.38
CA CYS A 30 -25.88 13.97 -6.58
C CYS A 30 -25.22 13.68 -5.24
N GLN A 31 -25.74 12.69 -4.50
CA GLN A 31 -24.99 11.91 -3.50
C GLN A 31 -25.83 10.71 -3.04
N ASN A 32 -26.12 9.80 -3.97
CA ASN A 32 -26.54 8.45 -3.61
C ASN A 32 -25.27 7.57 -3.57
N ASP A 33 -24.47 7.72 -2.51
CA ASP A 33 -23.29 6.86 -2.27
C ASP A 33 -23.66 5.41 -1.89
N ALA A 34 -24.96 5.14 -1.72
CA ALA A 34 -25.50 3.83 -1.37
C ALA A 34 -25.28 2.76 -2.47
N ASP A 35 -25.10 3.19 -3.73
CA ASP A 35 -24.88 2.29 -4.87
C ASP A 35 -23.47 2.36 -5.43
N LYS A 36 -22.47 2.83 -4.65
CA LYS A 36 -21.08 2.61 -5.06
C LYS A 36 -20.87 1.10 -5.00
N PRO A 37 -20.78 0.37 -6.14
CA PRO A 37 -20.33 -1.01 -6.06
C PRO A 37 -19.00 -0.94 -5.34
N TRP A 38 -18.74 -1.86 -4.40
CA TRP A 38 -17.40 -2.02 -3.88
C TRP A 38 -16.48 -2.10 -5.09
N ILE A 39 -15.74 -1.01 -5.37
CA ILE A 39 -14.72 -1.03 -6.41
C ILE A 39 -13.74 -2.01 -5.82
N GLN A 40 -13.86 -3.28 -6.21
CA GLN A 40 -12.83 -4.25 -5.95
C GLN A 40 -11.58 -3.60 -6.54
N PRO A 41 -10.51 -3.42 -5.74
CA PRO A 41 -9.24 -3.01 -6.31
C PRO A 41 -9.02 -3.91 -7.52
N GLN A 42 -8.96 -3.33 -8.72
CA GLN A 42 -8.75 -4.13 -9.93
C GLN A 42 -7.30 -4.57 -9.90
N THR A 43 -7.03 -5.64 -9.16
CA THR A 43 -5.72 -6.27 -9.12
C THR A 43 -5.49 -6.82 -10.53
N PRO A 44 -4.39 -6.42 -11.21
CA PRO A 44 -4.07 -7.00 -12.50
C PRO A 44 -4.00 -8.53 -12.38
N PRO A 45 -4.32 -9.27 -13.45
CA PRO A 45 -4.28 -10.73 -13.41
C PRO A 45 -2.89 -11.21 -12.96
N PRO A 46 -2.80 -12.31 -12.18
CA PRO A 46 -1.52 -12.77 -11.69
C PRO A 46 -0.55 -13.06 -12.83
N VAL A 47 0.70 -12.57 -12.70
CA VAL A 47 1.77 -12.81 -13.68
C VAL A 47 2.81 -13.72 -13.05
N SER A 48 2.99 -14.91 -13.61
CA SER A 48 3.99 -15.89 -13.15
C SER A 48 5.26 -15.86 -14.01
N ARG A 49 6.42 -15.99 -13.36
CA ARG A 49 7.72 -16.21 -14.00
C ARG A 49 8.52 -17.20 -13.16
N ASN A 50 8.86 -18.34 -13.75
CA ASN A 50 9.40 -19.50 -13.03
C ASN A 50 8.47 -19.84 -11.85
N ASP A 51 9.02 -19.94 -10.64
CA ASP A 51 8.28 -20.29 -9.42
C ASP A 51 7.72 -19.07 -8.66
N LEU A 52 7.74 -17.87 -9.26
CA LEU A 52 7.24 -16.64 -8.63
C LEU A 52 6.00 -16.11 -9.36
N THR A 53 4.90 -15.94 -8.63
CA THR A 53 3.65 -15.35 -9.12
C THR A 53 3.40 -13.99 -8.47
N ASN A 54 3.25 -12.96 -9.29
CA ASN A 54 2.84 -11.62 -8.85
C ASN A 54 1.32 -11.50 -8.89
N TYR A 55 0.66 -11.44 -7.74
CA TYR A 55 -0.79 -11.25 -7.61
C TYR A 55 -1.25 -9.79 -7.65
N GLY A 56 -0.36 -8.85 -8.00
CA GLY A 56 -0.68 -7.44 -8.20
C GLY A 56 -0.60 -6.58 -6.94
N ASP A 57 0.36 -6.84 -6.05
CA ASP A 57 0.62 -5.96 -4.90
C ASP A 57 0.98 -4.54 -5.38
N PRO A 58 0.23 -3.50 -4.98
CA PRO A 58 0.43 -2.13 -5.47
C PRO A 58 1.79 -1.53 -5.04
N ASN A 59 2.40 -2.03 -3.97
CA ASN A 59 3.70 -1.57 -3.47
C ASN A 59 4.90 -2.21 -4.16
N LEU A 60 4.70 -3.25 -4.97
CA LEU A 60 5.81 -3.97 -5.62
C LEU A 60 6.61 -3.06 -6.56
N SER A 61 5.93 -2.14 -7.27
CA SER A 61 6.58 -1.15 -8.13
C SER A 61 7.45 -0.18 -7.32
N ARG A 62 6.96 0.27 -6.17
CA ARG A 62 7.69 1.13 -5.23
C ARG A 62 8.91 0.42 -4.65
N LEU A 63 8.77 -0.85 -4.25
CA LEU A 63 9.91 -1.67 -3.79
C LEU A 63 10.95 -1.82 -4.89
N ALA A 64 10.53 -2.17 -6.11
CA ALA A 64 11.44 -2.33 -7.25
C ALA A 64 12.17 -1.03 -7.62
N HIS A 65 11.51 0.13 -7.48
CA HIS A 65 12.16 1.43 -7.65
C HIS A 65 13.20 1.67 -6.56
N ARG A 66 12.85 1.47 -5.28
CA ARG A 66 13.76 1.69 -4.15
C ARG A 66 14.97 0.75 -4.16
N LEU A 67 14.83 -0.48 -4.66
CA LEU A 67 15.97 -1.39 -4.82
C LEU A 67 16.99 -0.92 -5.86
N ARG A 68 16.59 -0.10 -6.84
CA ARG A 68 17.47 0.41 -7.91
C ARG A 68 18.03 1.80 -7.62
N ASP A 69 17.50 2.47 -6.60
CA ASP A 69 17.94 3.79 -6.17
C ASP A 69 19.17 3.64 -5.26
N PRO A 70 20.39 4.04 -5.70
CA PRO A 70 21.62 3.87 -4.93
C PRO A 70 21.65 4.70 -3.64
N SER A 71 20.77 5.70 -3.51
CA SER A 71 20.64 6.50 -2.28
C SER A 71 19.67 5.89 -1.27
N ALA A 72 18.84 4.94 -1.70
CA ALA A 72 17.85 4.31 -0.84
C ALA A 72 18.46 3.16 -0.05
N ARG A 73 18.08 3.09 1.24
CA ARG A 73 18.30 1.89 2.07
C ARG A 73 17.01 1.07 2.12
N VAL A 74 17.09 -0.20 1.74
CA VAL A 74 15.96 -1.15 1.78
C VAL A 74 16.26 -2.26 2.79
N HIS A 75 15.34 -2.46 3.73
CA HIS A 75 15.39 -3.58 4.67
C HIS A 75 14.44 -4.67 4.18
N ILE A 76 14.95 -5.88 3.97
CA ILE A 76 14.16 -7.07 3.63
C ILE A 76 14.19 -7.98 4.85
N VAL A 77 13.01 -8.34 5.35
CA VAL A 77 12.85 -9.21 6.52
C VAL A 77 12.20 -10.51 6.07
N GLN A 78 12.83 -11.65 6.38
CA GLN A 78 12.29 -12.99 6.18
C GLN A 78 11.96 -13.58 7.55
N ILE A 79 10.70 -13.97 7.75
CA ILE A 79 10.23 -14.65 8.96
C ILE A 79 9.86 -16.07 8.55
N GLY A 80 10.35 -17.07 9.27
CA GLY A 80 10.14 -18.47 8.91
C GLY A 80 10.63 -19.42 9.99
N ASP A 81 10.84 -20.67 9.58
CA ASP A 81 11.22 -21.78 10.46
C ASP A 81 12.75 -21.99 10.50
N SER A 82 13.17 -23.21 10.82
CA SER A 82 14.57 -23.63 10.89
C SER A 82 15.38 -23.34 9.61
N HIS A 83 14.77 -23.33 8.41
CA HIS A 83 15.48 -22.98 7.18
C HIS A 83 15.90 -21.51 7.14
N THR A 84 15.07 -20.64 7.72
CA THR A 84 15.41 -19.23 7.89
C THR A 84 16.42 -19.08 9.02
N ALA A 85 16.20 -19.78 10.15
CA ALA A 85 17.07 -19.72 11.32
C ALA A 85 18.50 -20.27 11.09
N ALA A 86 18.69 -21.16 10.11
CA ALA A 86 20.00 -21.66 9.71
C ALA A 86 20.81 -20.65 8.86
N ASP A 87 20.14 -19.62 8.33
CA ASP A 87 20.72 -18.53 7.55
C ASP A 87 21.53 -18.95 6.32
N PHE A 88 21.35 -20.17 5.80
CA PHE A 88 21.97 -20.59 4.54
C PHE A 88 21.23 -19.98 3.35
N PHE A 89 19.89 -20.06 3.34
CA PHE A 89 19.07 -19.48 2.29
C PHE A 89 19.07 -17.95 2.37
N SER A 90 18.70 -17.38 3.53
CA SER A 90 18.67 -15.92 3.72
C SER A 90 20.05 -15.28 3.62
N GLY A 91 21.10 -15.98 4.06
CA GLY A 91 22.50 -15.58 3.84
C GLY A 91 22.84 -15.45 2.37
N THR A 92 22.63 -16.52 1.60
CA THR A 92 22.90 -16.53 0.15
C THR A 92 22.07 -15.48 -0.59
N LEU A 93 20.80 -15.30 -0.21
CA LEU A 93 19.93 -14.30 -0.81
C LEU A 93 20.44 -12.88 -0.54
N ARG A 94 20.88 -12.61 0.70
CA ARG A 94 21.48 -11.33 1.10
C ARG A 94 22.73 -11.05 0.29
N ASP A 95 23.64 -12.01 0.14
CA ASP A 95 24.88 -11.82 -0.63
C ASP A 95 24.58 -11.49 -2.09
N LYS A 96 23.63 -12.21 -2.71
CA LYS A 96 23.21 -11.94 -4.10
C LYS A 96 22.56 -10.57 -4.26
N PHE A 97 21.75 -10.14 -3.30
CA PHE A 97 21.11 -8.83 -3.35
C PHE A 97 22.10 -7.70 -3.10
N GLN A 98 23.02 -7.86 -2.16
CA GLN A 98 24.08 -6.88 -1.90
C GLN A 98 25.04 -6.75 -3.09
N ALA A 99 25.38 -7.87 -3.75
CA ALA A 99 26.18 -7.85 -4.97
C ALA A 99 25.49 -7.11 -6.12
N ARG A 100 24.14 -7.16 -6.19
CA ARG A 100 23.36 -6.55 -7.27
C ARG A 100 22.96 -5.09 -7.00
N TYR A 101 22.58 -4.77 -5.78
CA TYR A 101 21.96 -3.49 -5.40
C TYR A 101 22.81 -2.67 -4.41
N GLY A 102 23.96 -3.18 -3.98
CA GLY A 102 24.85 -2.52 -3.02
C GLY A 102 24.76 -3.10 -1.60
N ASN A 103 25.88 -3.08 -0.89
CA ASN A 103 25.97 -3.57 0.48
C ASN A 103 25.64 -2.48 1.51
N ALA A 104 24.45 -2.56 2.11
CA ALA A 104 23.99 -1.64 3.15
C ALA A 104 24.22 -2.13 4.60
N GLY A 105 25.05 -3.17 4.79
CA GLY A 105 25.40 -3.74 6.09
C GLY A 105 24.64 -5.03 6.44
N ILE A 106 24.87 -5.53 7.66
CA ILE A 106 24.41 -6.86 8.11
C ILE A 106 22.90 -6.94 8.42
N GLY A 107 22.26 -5.81 8.70
CA GLY A 107 20.82 -5.74 9.01
C GLY A 107 20.49 -6.11 10.46
N PHE A 108 19.29 -6.65 10.67
CA PHE A 108 18.83 -7.11 11.99
C PHE A 108 19.53 -8.42 12.36
N VAL A 109 20.02 -8.49 13.59
CA VAL A 109 20.76 -9.63 14.13
C VAL A 109 20.26 -9.99 15.53
N PRO A 110 20.35 -11.27 15.95
CA PRO A 110 19.96 -11.66 17.30
C PRO A 110 20.88 -11.00 18.34
N PRO A 111 20.37 -10.72 19.55
CA PRO A 111 21.15 -10.06 20.61
C PRO A 111 22.15 -10.99 21.31
N SER A 112 22.05 -12.31 21.08
CA SER A 112 22.98 -13.33 21.60
C SER A 112 22.96 -14.58 20.71
N ILE A 113 23.82 -15.54 21.02
CA ILE A 113 23.86 -16.86 20.39
C ILE A 113 22.60 -17.62 20.80
N ILE A 114 21.81 -18.02 19.81
CA ILE A 114 20.64 -18.87 20.00
C ILE A 114 21.03 -20.30 19.63
N ALA A 115 20.90 -21.23 20.58
CA ALA A 115 21.23 -22.63 20.37
C ALA A 115 20.44 -23.21 19.18
N GLY A 116 21.13 -23.88 18.26
CA GLY A 116 20.52 -24.47 17.06
C GLY A 116 20.24 -23.48 15.92
N GLN A 117 20.57 -22.20 16.07
CA GLN A 117 20.47 -21.19 15.01
C GLN A 117 21.86 -20.70 14.58
N ARG A 118 21.92 -20.03 13.43
CA ARG A 118 23.15 -19.51 12.85
C ARG A 118 22.93 -18.12 12.29
N THR A 119 23.96 -17.27 12.35
CA THR A 119 24.03 -16.07 11.52
C THR A 119 25.33 -16.07 10.73
N ALA A 120 25.26 -15.90 9.42
CA ALA A 120 26.40 -16.06 8.51
C ALA A 120 27.41 -14.91 8.59
N ASN A 121 26.96 -13.72 8.99
CA ASN A 121 27.66 -12.47 8.69
C ASN A 121 28.35 -11.82 9.89
N PHE A 122 28.26 -12.43 11.07
CA PHE A 122 28.98 -11.98 12.25
C PHE A 122 29.18 -13.13 13.24
N VAL A 123 30.14 -12.96 14.15
CA VAL A 123 30.41 -13.88 15.25
C VAL A 123 30.56 -13.07 16.53
N PHE A 124 30.03 -13.59 17.64
CA PHE A 124 30.26 -13.01 18.96
C PHE A 124 31.68 -13.35 19.43
N THR A 125 32.51 -12.34 19.64
CA THR A 125 33.92 -12.50 20.06
C THR A 125 34.06 -12.80 21.56
N GLU A 126 33.10 -12.37 22.37
CA GLU A 126 33.06 -12.60 23.82
C GLU A 126 31.78 -13.34 24.24
N PRO A 127 31.61 -14.63 23.89
CA PRO A 127 30.37 -15.38 24.12
C PRO A 127 29.98 -15.50 25.60
N LYS A 128 30.90 -15.23 26.54
CA LYS A 128 30.60 -15.23 27.99
C LYS A 128 29.95 -13.92 28.48
N LYS A 129 29.92 -12.86 27.66
CA LYS A 129 29.31 -11.56 28.02
C LYS A 129 27.97 -11.30 27.30
N GLN A 130 27.41 -12.32 26.66
CA GLN A 130 26.14 -12.19 25.95
C GLN A 130 24.94 -12.33 26.89
N TRP A 131 23.78 -11.86 26.44
CA TRP A 131 22.53 -12.02 27.16
C TRP A 131 22.10 -13.49 27.14
N SER A 132 21.59 -13.99 28.26
CA SER A 132 20.95 -15.30 28.36
C SER A 132 19.45 -15.19 28.13
N PHE A 133 18.88 -16.13 27.38
CA PHE A 133 17.44 -16.29 27.32
C PHE A 133 16.93 -16.92 28.63
N LEU A 134 15.79 -16.46 29.11
CA LEU A 134 15.05 -17.14 30.17
C LEU A 134 14.34 -18.33 29.53
N THR A 135 14.75 -19.54 29.91
CA THR A 135 14.13 -20.80 29.49
C THR A 135 13.54 -21.51 30.68
#